data_AF-A0AAD6DX35-F1
#
_entry.id   AF-A0AAD6DX35-F1
#
_cell.length_a   1.000
_cell.length_b   1.000
_cell.length_c   1.000
_cell.angle_alpha   90.00
_cell.angle_beta   90.00
_cell.angle_gamma   90.00
#
_symmetry.space_group_name_H-M   'P 1'
#
loop_
_entity.id
_entity.type
_entity.pdbx_description
1 polymer ?
#
loop_
_entity_poly.entity_id
_entity_poly.type
_entity_poly.pdbx_seq_one_letter_code
_entity_poly.pdbx_strand_id
1 'polypeptide(L)' 'MLLILGLTIFVDTVLAIGPSKPAASSIIQDAIRYRIMNADLLTAALIEEMCFGPGGLDALRHLDFVHYASGNNAL' A
#
# COMPACT_ATOMS: atom_id res chain seq x y z
N MET A 1 7.53 -1.61 14.86
CA MET A 1 6.28 -2.07 15.53
C MET A 1 5.57 -0.94 16.27
N LEU A 2 6.23 -0.18 17.17
CA LEU A 2 5.61 0.94 17.89
C LEU A 2 4.97 2.02 16.99
N LEU A 3 5.64 2.41 15.90
CA LEU A 3 5.13 3.42 14.98
C LEU A 3 3.87 2.95 14.24
N ILE A 4 3.88 1.70 13.78
CA ILE A 4 2.74 1.07 13.12
C ILE A 4 1.53 0.99 14.07
N LEU A 5 1.78 0.54 15.30
CA LEU A 5 0.73 0.40 16.32
C LEU A 5 0.15 1.77 16.71
N GLY A 6 1.02 2.77 16.87
CA GLY A 6 0.61 4.15 17.11
C GLY A 6 -0.21 4.73 15.95
N LEU A 7 0.16 4.43 14.70
CA LEU A 7 -0.60 4.83 13.53
C LEU A 7 -1.99 4.20 13.56
N THR A 8 -2.10 2.87 13.70
CA THR A 8 -3.40 2.18 13.73
C THR A 8 -4.33 2.70 14.83
N ILE A 9 -3.79 3.06 16.00
CA ILE A 9 -4.56 3.65 17.11
C ILE A 9 -4.98 5.09 16.78
N PHE A 10 -4.10 5.88 16.17
CA PHE A 10 -4.37 7.29 15.87
C PHE A 10 -5.39 7.47 14.74
N VAL A 11 -5.31 6.64 13.68
CA VAL A 11 -6.25 6.70 12.54
C VAL A 11 -7.45 5.77 12.68
N ASP A 12 -7.59 5.05 13.80
CA ASP A 12 -8.63 4.04 14.02
C ASP A 12 -8.74 3.03 12.86
N THR A 13 -7.62 2.38 12.55
CA THR A 13 -7.48 1.49 11.39
C THR A 13 -6.93 0.12 11.78
N VAL A 14 -7.27 -0.89 10.98
CA VAL A 14 -6.69 -2.24 11.07
C VAL A 14 -5.57 -2.36 10.05
N LEU A 15 -4.35 -2.72 10.48
CA LEU A 15 -3.27 -3.01 9.57
C LEU A 15 -3.27 -4.50 9.19
N ALA A 16 -3.41 -4.78 7.90
CA ALA A 16 -3.11 -6.08 7.32
C ALA A 16 -1.64 -6.14 6.90
N ILE A 17 -0.90 -7.12 7.42
CA ILE A 17 0.50 -7.35 7.03
C ILE A 17 0.52 -8.47 5.99
N GLY A 18 1.04 -8.16 4.80
CA GLY A 18 1.21 -9.11 3.72
C GLY A 18 2.26 -10.20 4.00
N PRO A 19 2.40 -11.19 3.10
CA PRO A 19 3.41 -12.23 3.22
C PRO A 19 4.83 -11.66 3.24
N SER A 20 5.79 -12.42 3.77
CA SER A 20 7.20 -11.99 3.89
C SER A 20 7.90 -11.69 2.56
N LYS A 21 7.29 -12.07 1.43
CA LYS A 21 7.77 -11.75 0.08
C LYS A 21 6.91 -10.64 -0.51
N PRO A 22 7.51 -9.73 -1.30
CA PRO A 22 6.74 -8.70 -2.01
C PRO A 22 5.61 -9.35 -2.82
N ALA A 23 4.38 -8.91 -2.60
CA ALA A 23 3.26 -9.33 -3.43
C ALA A 23 3.40 -8.70 -4.82
N ALA A 24 2.97 -9.42 -5.85
CA ALA A 24 2.89 -8.86 -7.18
C ALA A 24 1.88 -7.69 -7.21
N SER A 25 2.14 -6.69 -8.03
CA SER A 25 1.28 -5.51 -8.19
C SER A 25 -0.18 -5.88 -8.52
N SER A 26 -0.41 -6.96 -9.27
CA SER A 26 -1.76 -7.46 -9.56
C SER A 26 -2.57 -7.87 -8.32
N ILE A 27 -1.93 -8.50 -7.33
CA ILE A 27 -2.58 -8.91 -6.08
C ILE A 27 -2.98 -7.68 -5.26
N ILE A 28 -2.14 -6.64 -5.29
CA ILE A 28 -2.37 -5.39 -4.56
C ILE A 28 -3.50 -4.60 -5.23
N GLN A 29 -3.54 -4.57 -6.56
CA GLN A 29 -4.66 -3.99 -7.32
C GLN A 29 -5.98 -4.68 -6.98
N ASP A 30 -6.01 -6.02 -6.92
CA ASP A 30 -7.21 -6.75 -6.54
C ASP A 30 -7.62 -6.44 -5.10
N ALA A 31 -6.68 -6.41 -4.16
CA ALA A 31 -6.99 -6.10 -2.76
C ALA A 31 -7.59 -4.69 -2.58
N ILE A 32 -7.07 -3.71 -3.34
CA ILE A 32 -7.63 -2.34 -3.35
C ILE A 32 -9.00 -2.33 -4.03
N ARG A 33 -9.14 -2.99 -5.19
CA ARG A 33 -10.38 -3.03 -5.97
C ARG A 33 -11.54 -3.68 -5.20
N TYR A 34 -11.25 -4.72 -4.44
CA TYR A 34 -12.24 -5.39 -3.57
C TYR A 34 -12.44 -4.67 -2.22
N ARG A 35 -11.88 -3.46 -2.04
CA ARG A 35 -11.96 -2.65 -0.81
C ARG A 35 -11.56 -3.42 0.45
N ILE A 36 -10.58 -4.31 0.31
CA ILE A 36 -10.00 -5.01 1.46
C ILE A 36 -9.18 -4.02 2.31
N MET A 37 -8.69 -2.94 1.70
CA MET A 37 -7.89 -1.90 2.35
C MET A 37 -8.36 -0.50 1.91
N ASN A 38 -8.55 0.40 2.89
CA ASN A 38 -8.89 1.81 2.64
C ASN A 38 -7.64 2.71 2.58
N ALA A 39 -6.52 2.22 3.12
CA ALA A 39 -5.22 2.87 3.08
C ALA A 39 -4.13 1.81 2.93
N ASP A 40 -3.08 2.11 2.17
CA ASP A 40 -1.97 1.17 1.95
C ASP A 40 -0.61 1.86 2.18
N LEU A 41 0.35 1.11 2.72
CA LEU A 41 1.74 1.52 2.90
C LEU A 41 2.56 0.94 1.76
N LEU A 42 2.70 1.71 0.69
CA LEU A 42 3.34 1.28 -0.55
C LEU A 42 4.79 1.76 -0.61
N THR A 43 5.65 0.97 -1.27
CA THR A 43 7.01 1.39 -1.64
C THR A 43 6.97 2.21 -2.94
N ALA A 44 8.02 3.00 -3.19
CA ALA A 44 8.06 3.90 -4.36
C ALA A 44 8.03 3.12 -5.66
N ALA A 45 8.85 2.07 -5.73
CA ALA A 45 8.90 1.19 -6.89
C ALA A 45 7.52 0.59 -7.23
N LEU A 46 6.71 0.27 -6.21
CA LEU A 46 5.39 -0.29 -6.42
C LEU A 46 4.36 0.78 -6.83
N ILE A 47 4.44 1.99 -6.26
CA ILE A 47 3.62 3.12 -6.71
C ILE A 47 3.92 3.43 -8.17
N GLU A 48 5.20 3.50 -8.54
CA GLU A 48 5.64 3.69 -9.92
C GLU A 48 5.12 2.58 -10.83
N GLU A 49 5.29 1.31 -10.46
CA GLU A 49 4.75 0.16 -11.20
C GLU A 49 3.24 0.26 -11.43
N MET A 50 2.48 0.64 -10.40
CA MET A 50 1.02 0.81 -10.50
C MET A 50 0.63 2.00 -11.38
N CYS A 51 1.47 3.03 -11.48
CA CYS A 51 1.24 4.17 -12.36
C CYS A 51 1.45 3.86 -13.85
N PHE A 52 2.24 2.83 -14.19
CA PHE A 52 2.48 2.46 -15.59
C PHE A 52 1.27 1.83 -16.29
N GLY A 53 0.31 1.29 -15.54
CA GLY A 53 -0.87 0.61 -16.07
C GLY A 53 -2.18 1.34 -15.72
N PRO A 54 -3.17 1.39 -16.64
CA PRO A 54 -4.46 2.01 -16.36
C PRO A 54 -5.21 1.32 -15.20
N GLY A 55 -5.00 0.01 -14.98
CA GLY A 55 -5.60 -0.73 -13.87
C GLY A 55 -5.00 -0.37 -12.50
N GLY A 56 -3.69 -0.14 -12.42
CA GLY A 56 -3.05 0.28 -11.17
C GLY A 56 -3.41 1.71 -10.80
N LEU A 57 -3.53 2.60 -11.79
CA LEU A 57 -3.95 3.97 -11.58
C LEU A 57 -5.43 4.07 -11.14
N ASP A 58 -6.29 3.20 -11.68
CA ASP A 58 -7.68 3.08 -11.23
C ASP A 58 -7.78 2.54 -9.80
N ALA A 59 -6.99 1.52 -9.45
CA ALA A 59 -6.92 1.01 -8.09
C ALA A 59 -6.49 2.10 -7.09
N LEU A 60 -5.41 2.83 -7.37
CA LEU A 60 -4.91 3.91 -6.50
C LEU A 60 -5.96 5.01 -6.24
N ARG A 61 -6.87 5.28 -7.17
CA ARG A 61 -7.96 6.27 -6.99
C ARG A 61 -9.00 5.86 -5.97
N HIS A 62 -9.10 4.57 -5.65
CA HIS A 62 -10.06 4.05 -4.68
C HIS A 62 -9.51 4.06 -3.24
N LEU A 63 -8.25 4.45 -3.03
CA LEU A 63 -7.65 4.60 -1.71
C LEU A 63 -7.94 6.00 -1.15
N ASP A 64 -8.30 6.07 0.13
CA ASP A 64 -8.50 7.33 0.84
C ASP A 64 -7.15 7.98 1.19
N PHE A 65 -6.15 7.15 1.50
CA PHE A 65 -4.80 7.58 1.85
C PHE A 65 -3.75 6.63 1.29
N VAL A 66 -2.68 7.19 0.72
CA VAL A 66 -1.48 6.43 0.34
C VAL A 66 -0.35 6.89 1.25
N HIS A 67 0.12 5.99 2.10
CA HIS A 67 1.33 6.21 2.88
C HIS A 67 2.51 5.67 2.08
N TYR A 68 3.54 6.50 1.92
CA TYR A 68 4.76 6.12 1.24
C TYR A 68 5.91 6.04 2.26
N ALA A 69 6.60 4.90 2.28
CA ALA A 69 7.84 4.73 3.01
C ALA A 69 8.99 4.50 2.03
N SER A 70 9.95 5.42 2.03
CA SER A 70 11.24 5.21 1.37
C SER A 70 12.21 4.59 2.38
N GLY A 71 12.71 3.40 2.07
CA GLY A 71 13.92 2.91 2.71
C GLY A 71 15.11 3.56 2.00
N ASN A 72 15.93 4.30 2.73
CA ASN A 72 17.20 4.84 2.23
C ASN A 72 18.21 3.70 2.00
N ASN A 73 17.93 2.79 1.06
CA ASN A 73 18.92 1.87 0.53
C ASN A 73 19.29 2.35 -0.87
N ALA A 74 19.89 3.55 -0.91
CA ALA A 74 20.73 3.97 -2.02
C ALA A 74 22.10 3.32 -1.82
N LEU A 75 22.25 2.10 -2.33
CA LEU A 75 23.52 1.44 -2.67
C LEU A 75 23.25 0.45 -3.80
#